data_AF-A0A0M8PFR8-F1
#
_entry.id   AF-A0A0M8PFR8-F1
#
_cell.length_a   1.000
_cell.length_b   1.000
_cell.length_c   1.000
_cell.angle_alpha   90.00
_cell.angle_beta   90.00
_cell.angle_gamma   90.00
#
_symmetry.space_group_name_H-M   'P 1'
#
loop_
_entity.id
_entity.type
_entity.pdbx_description
1 polymer ?
#
loop_
_entity_poly.entity_id
_entity_poly.type
_entity_poly.pdbx_seq_one_letter_code
_entity_poly.pdbx_strand_id
1 'polypeptide(L)'
;MMSDWNASFGTKFVRDGQQLPPMHTHIQFCVSLNVISDPHLEMLTQIRVHASFRAEARQRVFEQASFIMETLEDIIGQPYPHQLPIGTLLQDLEQRMRELVEEMGALCIEEEQAIHISNLIWGETGEPQES
;
A
#
# COMPACT_ATOMS: atom_id res chain seq x y z
N MET A 1 16.30 3.23 -15.24
CA MET A 1 16.08 2.20 -14.19
C MET A 1 15.08 2.65 -13.12
N MET A 2 15.01 3.93 -12.74
CA MET A 2 13.95 4.46 -11.84
C MET A 2 12.57 4.62 -12.54
N SER A 3 12.56 4.71 -13.87
CA SER A 3 11.36 4.92 -14.70
C SER A 3 10.41 3.71 -14.73
N ASP A 4 10.94 2.51 -14.49
CA ASP A 4 10.16 1.26 -14.56
C ASP A 4 9.38 1.00 -13.26
N TRP A 5 9.85 1.53 -12.11
CA TRP A 5 9.17 1.40 -10.82
C TRP A 5 7.87 2.20 -10.77
N ASN A 6 7.91 3.44 -11.26
CA ASN A 6 6.75 4.34 -11.26
C ASN A 6 5.65 3.86 -12.23
N ALA A 7 6.04 3.28 -13.38
CA ALA A 7 5.10 2.75 -14.37
C ALA A 7 4.43 1.43 -13.93
N SER A 8 5.13 0.58 -13.16
CA SER A 8 4.60 -0.70 -12.67
C SER A 8 3.61 -0.52 -11.49
N PHE A 9 3.81 0.50 -10.66
CA PHE A 9 2.93 0.77 -9.51
C PHE A 9 1.71 1.63 -9.88
N GLY A 10 1.90 2.68 -10.69
CA GLY A 10 0.81 3.58 -11.09
C GLY A 10 -0.27 2.93 -11.95
N THR A 11 0.04 1.85 -12.67
CA THR A 11 -0.93 1.13 -13.51
C THR A 11 -1.68 0.01 -12.77
N LYS A 12 -1.22 -0.40 -11.58
CA LYS A 12 -1.93 -1.36 -10.73
C LYS A 12 -2.96 -0.68 -9.84
N PHE A 13 -2.63 0.48 -9.25
CA PHE A 13 -3.53 1.20 -8.35
C PHE A 13 -4.80 1.73 -9.04
N VAL A 14 -4.73 2.06 -10.34
CA VAL A 14 -5.90 2.49 -11.14
C VAL A 14 -6.75 1.30 -11.62
N ARG A 15 -6.20 0.08 -11.65
CA ARG A 15 -6.94 -1.10 -12.12
C ARG A 15 -7.86 -1.68 -11.06
N ASP A 16 -7.51 -1.53 -9.78
CA ASP A 16 -8.33 -2.03 -8.68
C ASP A 16 -9.47 -1.06 -8.27
N GLY A 17 -9.43 0.20 -8.75
CA GLY A 17 -10.47 1.19 -8.50
C GLY A 17 -11.58 1.30 -9.56
N GLN A 18 -11.43 0.68 -10.75
CA GLN A 18 -12.36 0.85 -11.88
C GLN A 18 -12.93 -0.44 -12.48
N GLN A 19 -12.67 -1.61 -11.91
CA GLN A 19 -13.43 -2.84 -12.23
C GLN A 19 -14.45 -3.16 -11.14
N LEU A 20 -15.41 -2.27 -10.93
CA LEU A 20 -16.71 -2.70 -10.41
C LEU A 20 -17.55 -3.17 -11.61
N PRO A 21 -17.89 -4.48 -11.69
CA PRO A 21 -18.74 -4.98 -12.76
C PRO A 21 -20.12 -4.29 -12.73
N PRO A 22 -20.78 -4.14 -13.89
CA PRO A 22 -22.10 -3.53 -13.96
C PRO A 22 -23.10 -4.40 -13.19
N MET A 23 -23.50 -3.95 -12.00
CA MET A 23 -24.83 -4.04 -11.34
C MET A 23 -25.74 -5.27 -11.65
N HIS A 24 -25.19 -6.45 -11.95
CA HIS A 24 -25.93 -7.70 -12.19
C HIS A 24 -25.52 -8.82 -11.23
N THR A 25 -24.82 -8.49 -10.14
CA THR A 25 -24.42 -9.41 -9.06
C THR A 25 -25.16 -9.18 -7.75
N HIS A 26 -26.22 -8.35 -7.75
CA HIS A 26 -26.92 -7.96 -6.52
C HIS A 26 -27.69 -9.11 -5.83
N ILE A 27 -27.88 -10.25 -6.50
CA ILE A 27 -28.61 -11.40 -5.95
C ILE A 27 -27.69 -12.60 -5.66
N GLN A 28 -26.56 -12.75 -6.37
CA GLN A 28 -25.64 -13.86 -6.15
C GLN A 28 -24.65 -13.63 -5.00
N PHE A 29 -24.44 -12.36 -4.59
CA PHE A 29 -23.67 -12.03 -3.38
C PHE A 29 -24.40 -12.41 -2.08
N CYS A 30 -25.74 -12.50 -2.09
CA CYS A 30 -26.52 -12.86 -0.90
C CYS A 30 -26.46 -14.35 -0.56
N VAL A 31 -26.10 -15.24 -1.50
CA VAL A 31 -26.18 -16.70 -1.28
C VAL A 31 -24.94 -17.24 -0.54
N SER A 32 -23.77 -16.61 -0.67
CA SER A 32 -22.54 -17.06 0.01
C SER A 32 -22.34 -16.46 1.41
N LEU A 33 -23.17 -15.50 1.83
CA LEU A 33 -23.08 -14.86 3.16
C LEU A 33 -23.57 -15.76 4.29
N ASN A 34 -24.34 -16.81 4.01
CA ASN A 34 -24.87 -17.72 5.04
C ASN A 34 -23.79 -18.59 5.71
N VAL A 35 -22.54 -18.56 5.25
CA VAL A 35 -21.43 -19.37 5.78
C VAL A 35 -20.39 -18.51 6.54
N ILE A 36 -20.51 -17.18 6.49
CA ILE A 36 -19.57 -16.29 7.19
C ILE A 36 -20.05 -16.08 8.63
N SER A 37 -19.24 -16.49 9.60
CA SER A 37 -19.51 -16.27 11.02
C SER A 37 -19.34 -14.79 11.41
N ASP A 38 -20.01 -14.34 12.47
CA ASP A 38 -19.83 -12.97 12.99
C ASP A 38 -18.35 -12.62 13.26
N PRO A 39 -17.51 -13.51 13.84
CA PRO A 39 -16.07 -13.26 13.96
C PRO A 39 -15.34 -13.02 12.64
N HIS A 40 -15.74 -13.70 11.55
CA HIS A 40 -15.15 -13.49 10.24
C HIS A 40 -15.55 -12.12 9.67
N LEU A 41 -16.79 -11.68 9.88
CA LEU A 41 -17.23 -10.32 9.49
C LEU A 41 -16.48 -9.23 10.27
N GLU A 42 -16.25 -9.44 11.56
CA GLU A 42 -15.44 -8.54 12.38
C GLU A 42 -14.01 -8.46 11.85
N MET A 43 -13.37 -9.59 11.58
CA MET A 43 -12.01 -9.66 11.04
C MET A 43 -11.89 -8.96 9.68
N LEU A 44 -12.85 -9.18 8.77
CA LEU A 44 -12.89 -8.50 7.47
C LEU A 44 -13.06 -6.99 7.62
N THR A 45 -13.86 -6.55 8.60
CA THR A 45 -14.02 -5.13 8.92
C THR A 45 -12.71 -4.52 9.41
N GLN A 46 -11.99 -5.21 10.31
CA GLN A 46 -10.68 -4.77 10.80
C GLN A 46 -9.65 -4.69 9.66
N ILE A 47 -9.60 -5.71 8.79
CA ILE A 47 -8.73 -5.72 7.60
C ILE A 47 -8.98 -4.48 6.73
N ARG A 48 -10.25 -4.13 6.50
CA ARG A 48 -10.63 -2.96 5.69
C ARG A 48 -10.18 -1.65 6.34
N VAL A 49 -10.41 -1.49 7.65
CA VAL A 49 -9.98 -0.30 8.40
C VAL A 49 -8.45 -0.17 8.38
N HIS A 50 -7.73 -1.27 8.56
CA HIS A 50 -6.26 -1.25 8.45
C HIS A 50 -5.80 -0.96 7.04
N ALA A 51 -6.52 -1.41 6.00
CA ALA A 51 -6.18 -1.10 4.62
C ALA A 51 -6.24 0.41 4.33
N SER A 52 -7.21 1.15 4.87
CA SER A 52 -7.24 2.61 4.73
C SER A 52 -6.06 3.28 5.45
N PHE A 53 -5.73 2.86 6.67
CA PHE A 53 -4.57 3.40 7.39
C PHE A 53 -3.25 3.11 6.66
N ARG A 54 -3.08 1.91 6.10
CA ARG A 54 -1.90 1.58 5.29
C ARG A 54 -1.84 2.42 4.02
N ALA A 55 -2.97 2.69 3.36
CA ALA A 55 -2.99 3.58 2.20
C ALA A 55 -2.54 5.01 2.55
N GLU A 56 -3.04 5.56 3.67
CA GLU A 56 -2.62 6.86 4.18
C GLU A 56 -1.14 6.89 4.58
N ALA A 57 -0.65 5.84 5.24
CA ALA A 57 0.76 5.71 5.59
C ALA A 57 1.66 5.66 4.34
N ARG A 58 1.31 4.83 3.34
CA ARG A 58 2.02 4.77 2.06
C ARG A 58 2.07 6.14 1.38
N GLN A 59 0.94 6.83 1.33
CA GLN A 59 0.86 8.17 0.74
C GLN A 59 1.83 9.15 1.44
N ARG A 60 1.86 9.16 2.78
CA ARG A 60 2.78 9.99 3.56
C ARG A 60 4.26 9.63 3.32
N VAL A 61 4.58 8.35 3.16
CA VAL A 61 5.95 7.91 2.82
C VAL A 61 6.34 8.43 1.43
N PHE A 62 5.45 8.31 0.45
CA PHE A 62 5.69 8.80 -0.91
C PHE A 62 5.86 10.32 -0.99
N GLU A 63 5.03 11.07 -0.26
CA GLU A 63 5.13 12.54 -0.20
C GLU A 63 6.49 12.97 0.36
N GLN A 64 6.94 12.33 1.45
CA GLN A 64 8.24 12.63 2.05
C GLN A 64 9.41 12.23 1.16
N ALA A 65 9.33 11.07 0.50
CA ALA A 65 10.38 10.64 -0.43
C ALA A 65 10.48 11.60 -1.63
N SER A 66 9.34 12.04 -2.16
CA SER A 66 9.29 13.02 -3.25
C SER A 66 9.90 14.35 -2.84
N PHE A 67 9.56 14.86 -1.65
CA PHE A 67 10.13 16.08 -1.10
C PHE A 67 11.66 16.00 -0.96
N ILE A 68 12.19 14.87 -0.47
CA ILE A 68 13.64 14.67 -0.36
C ILE A 68 14.31 14.67 -1.74
N MET A 69 13.71 14.00 -2.72
CA MET A 69 14.22 13.98 -4.10
C MET A 69 14.24 15.37 -4.73
N GLU A 70 13.16 16.13 -4.60
CA GLU A 70 13.10 17.53 -5.07
C GLU A 70 14.17 18.39 -4.39
N THR A 71 14.35 18.23 -3.08
CA THR A 71 15.39 18.95 -2.33
C THR A 71 16.80 18.60 -2.83
N LEU A 72 17.05 17.32 -3.13
CA LEU A 72 18.34 16.88 -3.67
C LEU A 72 18.59 17.46 -5.07
N GLU A 73 17.57 17.47 -5.93
CA GLU A 73 17.65 18.08 -7.27
C GLU A 73 17.97 19.58 -7.17
N ASP A 74 17.29 20.30 -6.28
CA ASP A 74 17.55 21.71 -6.02
C ASP A 74 18.98 21.97 -5.56
N ILE A 75 19.52 21.15 -4.65
CA ILE A 75 20.90 21.26 -4.16
C ILE A 75 21.91 21.02 -5.30
N ILE A 76 21.68 20.00 -6.11
CA ILE A 76 22.59 19.63 -7.22
C ILE A 76 22.55 20.70 -8.33
N GLY A 77 21.42 21.38 -8.52
CA GLY A 77 21.26 22.46 -9.49
C GLY A 77 21.94 23.79 -9.13
N GLN A 78 22.46 23.94 -7.90
CA GLN A 78 23.02 25.20 -7.42
C GLN A 78 24.45 25.45 -7.94
N PRO A 79 24.76 26.64 -8.51
CA PRO A 79 26.06 26.93 -9.12
C PRO A 79 27.21 27.08 -8.12
N TYR A 80 26.93 27.23 -6.82
CA TYR A 80 27.95 27.41 -5.77
C TYR A 80 27.64 26.60 -4.50
N PRO A 81 27.91 25.28 -4.50
CA PRO A 81 27.58 24.40 -3.38
C PRO A 81 28.44 24.65 -2.11
N HIS A 82 29.46 25.49 -2.16
CA HIS A 82 30.47 25.56 -1.10
C HIS A 82 30.09 26.40 0.14
N GLN A 83 28.91 27.04 0.18
CA GLN A 83 28.51 27.92 1.29
C GLN A 83 27.67 27.24 2.38
N LEU A 84 27.18 26.03 2.14
CA LEU A 84 26.35 25.27 3.07
C LEU A 84 27.14 24.05 3.59
N PRO A 85 26.85 23.55 4.80
CA PRO A 85 27.33 22.26 5.28
C PRO A 85 26.59 21.13 4.55
N ILE A 86 26.75 21.07 3.21
CA ILE A 86 26.05 20.16 2.31
C ILE A 86 26.30 18.70 2.70
N GLY A 87 27.50 18.37 3.18
CA GLY A 87 27.83 17.01 3.61
C GLY A 87 26.87 16.49 4.69
N THR A 88 26.63 17.28 5.74
CA THR A 88 25.71 16.89 6.82
C THR A 88 24.27 16.80 6.32
N LEU A 89 23.82 17.78 5.53
CA LEU A 89 22.48 17.78 4.97
C LEU A 89 22.22 16.56 4.06
N LEU A 90 23.15 16.23 3.17
CA LEU A 90 23.03 15.06 2.29
C LEU A 90 22.98 13.76 3.09
N GLN A 91 23.80 13.64 4.13
CA GLN A 91 23.79 12.49 5.02
C GLN A 91 22.45 12.35 5.76
N ASP A 92 21.87 13.45 6.24
CA ASP A 92 20.57 13.46 6.90
C ASP A 92 19.44 13.07 5.92
N LEU A 93 19.45 13.60 4.69
CA LEU A 93 18.49 13.24 3.65
C LEU A 93 18.60 11.76 3.24
N GLU A 94 19.83 11.25 3.10
CA GLU A 94 20.09 9.83 2.81
C GLU A 94 19.57 8.94 3.94
N GLN A 95 19.85 9.30 5.19
CA GLN A 95 19.35 8.58 6.36
C GLN A 95 17.83 8.57 6.39
N ARG A 96 17.19 9.72 6.12
CA ARG A 96 15.73 9.80 6.08
C ARG A 96 15.14 8.92 4.97
N MET A 97 15.77 8.87 3.80
CA MET A 97 15.32 7.96 2.73
C MET A 97 15.42 6.49 3.12
N ARG A 98 16.46 6.09 3.87
CA ARG A 98 16.56 4.71 4.40
C ARG A 98 15.41 4.39 5.34
N GLU A 99 15.09 5.29 6.28
CA GLU A 99 13.96 5.12 7.20
C GLU A 99 12.62 4.99 6.47
N LEU A 100 12.40 5.81 5.43
CA LEU A 100 11.19 5.74 4.61
C LEU A 100 11.07 4.40 3.86
N VAL A 101 12.20 3.85 3.38
CA VAL A 101 12.23 2.52 2.73
C VAL A 101 11.91 1.42 3.74
N GLU A 102 12.43 1.50 4.96
CA GLU A 102 12.10 0.57 6.04
C GLU A 102 10.61 0.66 6.42
N GLU A 103 10.06 1.86 6.53
CA GLU A 103 8.64 2.09 6.81
C GLU A 103 7.75 1.49 5.70
N MET A 104 8.10 1.71 4.43
CA MET A 104 7.39 1.09 3.30
C MET A 104 7.48 -0.44 3.34
N GLY A 105 8.64 -0.99 3.69
CA GLY A 105 8.82 -2.44 3.84
C GLY A 105 7.92 -3.04 4.91
N ALA A 106 7.80 -2.37 6.06
CA ALA A 106 6.89 -2.79 7.13
C ALA A 106 5.42 -2.81 6.67
N LEU A 107 4.98 -1.76 5.95
CA LEU A 107 3.63 -1.68 5.40
C LEU A 107 3.33 -2.80 4.39
N CYS A 108 4.32 -3.21 3.58
CA CYS A 108 4.17 -4.35 2.66
C CYS A 108 3.96 -5.68 3.41
N ILE A 109 4.71 -5.93 4.47
CA ILE A 109 4.57 -7.15 5.28
C ILE A 109 3.18 -7.21 5.92
N GLU A 110 2.70 -6.08 6.47
CA GLU A 110 1.34 -6.01 7.02
C GLU A 110 0.24 -6.26 5.96
N GLU A 111 0.45 -5.78 4.73
CA GLU A 111 -0.48 -6.00 3.62
C GLU A 111 -0.52 -7.49 3.21
N GLU A 112 0.63 -8.15 3.13
CA GLU A 112 0.70 -9.59 2.86
C GLU A 112 -0.01 -10.42 3.93
N GLN A 113 0.19 -10.09 5.20
CA GLN A 113 -0.52 -10.72 6.31
C GLN A 113 -2.04 -10.54 6.21
N ALA A 114 -2.49 -9.33 5.89
CA ALA A 114 -3.92 -9.04 5.72
C ALA A 114 -4.54 -9.82 4.54
N ILE A 115 -3.81 -9.94 3.43
CA ILE A 115 -4.22 -10.74 2.27
C ILE A 115 -4.31 -12.22 2.66
N HIS A 116 -3.33 -12.73 3.41
CA HIS A 116 -3.33 -14.12 3.87
C HIS A 116 -4.55 -14.43 4.75
N ILE A 117 -4.86 -13.57 5.72
CA ILE A 117 -6.04 -13.75 6.60
C ILE A 117 -7.33 -13.68 5.80
N SER A 118 -7.45 -12.71 4.88
CA SER A 118 -8.61 -12.60 3.99
C SER A 118 -8.82 -13.88 3.19
N ASN A 119 -7.75 -14.43 2.61
CA ASN A 119 -7.81 -15.67 1.84
C ASN A 119 -8.18 -16.89 2.69
N LEU A 120 -7.77 -16.95 3.96
CA LEU A 120 -8.19 -18.01 4.88
C LEU A 120 -9.69 -17.97 5.13
N ILE A 121 -10.25 -16.79 5.43
CA ILE A 121 -11.69 -16.60 5.65
C ILE A 121 -12.51 -17.01 4.41
N TRP A 122 -12.02 -16.65 3.22
CA TRP A 122 -12.67 -16.98 1.96
C TRP A 122 -12.44 -18.44 1.50
N GLY A 123 -11.34 -19.06 1.92
CA GLY A 123 -11.03 -20.46 1.61
C GLY A 123 -11.86 -21.44 2.45
N GLU A 124 -12.11 -21.12 3.72
CA GLU A 124 -12.90 -21.95 4.63
C GLU A 124 -14.39 -22.02 4.26
N THR A 125 -14.90 -21.05 3.51
CA THR A 125 -16.31 -20.96 3.10
C THR A 125 -16.65 -21.77 1.85
N GLY A 126 -15.67 -22.50 1.27
CA GLY A 126 -15.76 -23.13 -0.05
C GLY A 126 -15.91 -24.67 -0.09
N GLU A 127 -15.99 -25.38 1.03
CA GLU A 127 -16.17 -26.85 1.02
C GLU A 127 -17.66 -27.21 1.01
N PRO A 128 -18.24 -27.65 -0.13
CA PRO A 128 -19.56 -28.26 -0.12
C PRO A 128 -19.47 -29.59 0.64
N GLN A 129 -20.17 -29.70 1.77
CA GLN A 129 -20.47 -31.00 2.35
C GLN A 129 -21.42 -31.74 1.41
N GLU A 130 -20.86 -32.55 0.50
CA GLU A 130 -21.60 -33.60 -0.18
C GLU A 130 -21.96 -34.67 0.87
N SER A 131 -23.24 -34.73 1.26
CA SER A 131 -23.85 -35.84 2.02
C SER A 131 -24.83 -36.59 1.14
#